data_AF-A0A933LLD8-F1
#
_entry.id   AF-A0A933LLD8-F1
#
_cell.length_a   1.000
_cell.length_b   1.000
_cell.length_c   1.000
_cell.angle_alpha   90.00
_cell.angle_beta   90.00
_cell.angle_gamma   90.00
#
_symmetry.space_group_name_H-M   'P 1'
#
loop_
_entity.id
_entity.type
_entity.pdbx_description
1 polymer ?
#
loop_
_entity_poly.entity_id
_entity_poly.type
_entity_poly.pdbx_seq_one_letter_code
_entity_poly.pdbx_strand_id
1 'polypeptide(L)'
;MKTIEQTVTFGVPPEKLFDIYLDSKKHAAAVNSQASISRKVGGRFRIFGGALQGKNLAIIPKRMIVQTWRGSDWKKSEGDSILILTFTKARGGGRINLVHVLPDRHYAGCNKGWKKYYWKPWRAYLGRAER
;
A
#
# COMPACT_ATOMS: atom_id res chain seq x y z
N MET A 1 -14.74 11.22 -9.32
CA MET A 1 -13.88 10.26 -8.59
C MET A 1 -13.66 9.07 -9.50
N LYS A 2 -12.46 8.51 -9.54
CA LYS A 2 -12.16 7.27 -10.27
C LYS A 2 -11.63 6.20 -9.33
N THR A 3 -11.80 4.95 -9.74
CA THR A 3 -11.39 3.77 -8.98
C THR A 3 -10.27 3.04 -9.73
N ILE A 4 -9.16 2.79 -9.04
CA ILE A 4 -8.10 1.89 -9.49
C ILE A 4 -8.37 0.52 -8.90
N GLU A 5 -8.35 -0.50 -9.74
CA GLU A 5 -8.38 -1.91 -9.31
C GLU A 5 -7.13 -2.62 -9.83
N GLN A 6 -6.38 -3.24 -8.92
CA GLN A 6 -5.21 -4.03 -9.28
C GLN A 6 -5.15 -5.31 -8.46
N THR A 7 -4.76 -6.40 -9.12
CA THR A 7 -4.47 -7.68 -8.47
C THR A 7 -3.02 -8.06 -8.71
N VAL A 8 -2.31 -8.44 -7.65
CA VAL A 8 -0.91 -8.88 -7.74
C VAL A 8 -0.67 -10.10 -6.84
N THR A 9 0.17 -11.03 -7.30
CA THR A 9 0.57 -12.22 -6.56
C THR A 9 2.06 -12.20 -6.25
N PHE A 10 2.44 -12.78 -5.11
CA PHE A 10 3.81 -12.93 -4.64
C PHE A 10 4.03 -14.35 -4.09
N GLY A 11 5.27 -14.83 -4.14
CA GLY A 11 5.67 -16.18 -3.69
C GLY A 11 5.66 -16.41 -2.18
N VAL A 12 5.04 -15.52 -1.41
CA VAL A 12 5.01 -15.58 0.06
C VAL A 12 3.57 -15.55 0.60
N PRO A 13 3.30 -16.10 1.80
CA PRO A 13 1.97 -16.11 2.37
C PRO A 13 1.34 -14.71 2.53
N PRO A 14 0.00 -14.58 2.41
CA PRO A 14 -0.69 -13.29 2.53
C PRO A 14 -0.45 -12.59 3.87
N GLU A 15 -0.22 -13.34 4.94
CA GLU A 15 0.10 -12.83 6.28
C GLU A 15 1.42 -12.04 6.28
N LYS A 16 2.40 -12.50 5.49
CA LYS A 16 3.70 -11.82 5.32
C LYS A 16 3.54 -10.55 4.50
N LEU A 17 2.72 -10.57 3.44
CA LEU A 17 2.41 -9.38 2.64
C LEU A 17 1.72 -8.30 3.48
N PHE A 18 0.75 -8.70 4.31
CA PHE A 18 0.09 -7.82 5.28
C PHE A 18 1.09 -7.19 6.25
N ASP A 19 2.00 -7.99 6.81
CA ASP A 19 3.02 -7.48 7.74
C ASP A 19 4.02 -6.55 7.07
N ILE A 20 4.44 -6.84 5.83
CA ILE A 20 5.31 -5.95 5.07
C ILE A 20 4.62 -4.60 4.87
N TYR A 21 3.33 -4.60 4.56
CA TYR A 21 2.61 -3.38 4.32
C TYR A 21 2.47 -2.50 5.57
N LEU A 22 2.21 -3.11 6.73
CA LEU A 22 1.83 -2.36 7.95
C LEU A 22 3.01 -2.12 8.92
N ASP A 23 4.17 -2.71 8.68
CA ASP A 23 5.36 -2.54 9.51
C ASP A 23 6.32 -1.50 8.91
N SER A 24 6.66 -0.45 9.66
CA SER A 24 7.53 0.64 9.19
C SER A 24 8.85 0.16 8.60
N LYS A 25 9.54 -0.78 9.27
CA LYS A 25 10.87 -1.23 8.85
C LYS A 25 10.76 -2.09 7.60
N LYS A 26 9.83 -3.04 7.58
CA LYS A 26 9.61 -3.92 6.41
C LYS A 26 9.10 -3.13 5.21
N HIS A 27 8.15 -2.21 5.42
CA HIS A 27 7.62 -1.37 4.36
C HIS A 27 8.73 -0.50 3.77
N ALA A 28 9.53 0.16 4.61
CA ALA A 28 10.63 1.01 4.18
C ALA A 28 11.64 0.24 3.29
N ALA A 29 12.02 -0.97 3.74
CA ALA A 29 12.90 -1.84 2.97
C ALA A 29 12.26 -2.31 1.65
N ALA A 30 10.96 -2.62 1.66
CA ALA A 30 10.24 -3.12 0.48
C ALA A 30 10.03 -2.06 -0.60
N VAL A 31 9.84 -0.79 -0.23
CA VAL A 31 9.69 0.34 -1.17
C VAL A 31 10.98 1.11 -1.41
N ASN A 32 12.07 0.71 -0.77
CA ASN A 32 13.38 1.37 -0.80
C ASN A 32 13.31 2.88 -0.47
N SER A 33 12.55 3.23 0.56
CA SER A 33 12.39 4.62 1.00
C SER A 33 11.93 4.68 2.46
N GLN A 34 12.07 5.85 3.10
CA GLN A 34 11.66 6.01 4.50
C GLN A 34 10.15 5.85 4.67
N ALA A 35 9.76 5.09 5.70
CA ALA A 35 8.38 4.86 6.08
C ALA A 35 8.22 4.91 7.61
N SER A 36 7.15 5.55 8.07
CA SER A 36 6.69 5.54 9.46
C SER A 36 5.20 5.23 9.47
N ILE A 37 4.84 4.07 10.00
CA ILE A 37 3.49 3.50 9.91
C ILE A 37 3.04 3.09 11.31
N SER A 38 1.91 3.67 11.76
CA SER A 38 1.21 3.15 12.94
C SER A 38 0.48 1.86 12.60
N ARG A 39 0.47 0.87 13.50
CA ARG A 39 -0.34 -0.36 13.37
C ARG A 39 -1.73 -0.24 14.01
N LYS A 40 -2.09 0.94 14.52
CA LYS A 40 -3.37 1.17 15.20
C LYS A 40 -4.42 1.70 14.23
N VAL A 41 -5.67 1.29 14.42
CA VAL A 41 -6.82 1.98 13.82
C VAL A 41 -6.81 3.42 14.31
N GLY A 42 -7.01 4.36 13.39
CA GLY A 42 -6.87 5.79 13.61
C GLY A 42 -5.43 6.30 13.64
N GLY A 43 -4.44 5.41 13.62
CA GLY A 43 -3.03 5.76 13.55
C GLY A 43 -2.65 6.36 12.20
N ARG A 44 -1.69 7.30 12.21
CA ARG A 44 -1.17 7.95 11.00
C ARG A 44 -0.01 7.16 10.40
N PHE A 45 0.23 7.41 9.12
CA PHE A 45 1.45 6.96 8.43
C PHE A 45 1.99 8.06 7.52
N ARG A 46 3.30 7.97 7.25
CA ARG A 46 4.04 8.77 6.27
C ARG A 46 5.02 7.85 5.55
N ILE A 47 5.08 7.95 4.24
CA ILE A 47 5.93 7.12 3.40
C ILE A 47 6.56 7.97 2.29
N PHE A 48 7.63 7.47 1.70
CA PHE A 48 8.46 8.21 0.75
C PHE A 48 8.97 9.54 1.32
N GLY A 49 9.45 9.52 2.57
CA GLY A 49 9.93 10.74 3.24
C GLY A 49 8.82 11.77 3.53
N GLY A 50 7.55 11.37 3.49
CA GLY A 50 6.41 12.26 3.73
C GLY A 50 5.72 12.78 2.46
N ALA A 51 6.19 12.38 1.27
CA ALA A 51 5.50 12.69 0.02
C ALA A 51 4.11 12.06 -0.09
N LEU A 52 3.86 10.99 0.68
CA LEU A 52 2.55 10.37 0.80
C LEU A 52 2.26 10.09 2.28
N GLN A 53 1.05 10.46 2.70
CA GLN A 53 0.61 10.35 4.09
C GLN A 53 -0.86 9.98 4.19
N GLY A 54 -1.28 9.59 5.39
CA GLY A 54 -2.67 9.25 5.64
C GLY A 54 -2.92 8.65 7.01
N LYS A 55 -4.09 8.00 7.15
CA LYS A 55 -4.58 7.40 8.39
C LYS A 55 -5.14 6.01 8.15
N ASN A 56 -4.88 5.07 9.05
CA ASN A 56 -5.53 3.76 9.04
C ASN A 56 -6.99 3.91 9.49
N LEU A 57 -7.93 3.57 8.62
CA LEU A 57 -9.36 3.60 8.92
C LEU A 57 -9.85 2.27 9.48
N ALA A 58 -9.35 1.16 8.95
CA ALA A 58 -9.66 -0.17 9.45
C ALA A 58 -8.47 -1.12 9.24
N ILE A 59 -8.27 -2.03 10.17
CA ILE A 59 -7.24 -3.07 10.11
C ILE A 59 -7.90 -4.37 10.57
N ILE A 60 -8.12 -5.30 9.64
CA ILE A 60 -8.52 -6.67 9.96
C ILE A 60 -7.26 -7.51 9.88
N PRO A 61 -6.74 -8.03 11.02
CA PRO A 61 -5.47 -8.72 11.06
C PRO A 61 -5.33 -9.76 9.95
N LYS A 62 -4.22 -9.66 9.19
CA LYS A 62 -3.84 -10.59 8.11
C LYS A 62 -4.80 -10.68 6.92
N ARG A 63 -5.88 -9.89 6.89
CA ARG A 63 -6.94 -9.99 5.87
C ARG A 63 -7.15 -8.70 5.11
N MET A 64 -7.22 -7.56 5.80
CA MET A 64 -7.63 -6.31 5.17
C MET A 64 -7.05 -5.08 5.85
N ILE A 65 -6.73 -4.07 5.04
CA ILE A 65 -6.33 -2.74 5.50
C ILE A 65 -7.12 -1.70 4.70
N VAL A 66 -7.70 -0.72 5.41
CA VAL A 66 -8.35 0.44 4.80
C VAL A 66 -7.66 1.70 5.29
N GLN A 67 -7.28 2.58 4.38
CA GLN A 67 -6.52 3.80 4.67
C GLN A 67 -7.06 5.01 3.91
N THR A 68 -6.94 6.19 4.50
CA THR A 68 -6.91 7.43 3.73
C THR A 68 -5.53 7.62 3.13
N TRP A 69 -5.45 8.14 1.92
CA TRP A 69 -4.21 8.43 1.22
C TRP A 69 -4.24 9.86 0.69
N ARG A 70 -3.09 10.53 0.76
CA ARG A 70 -2.91 11.87 0.21
C ARG A 70 -1.45 12.14 -0.14
N GLY A 71 -1.22 12.59 -1.38
CA GLY A 71 0.07 13.13 -1.80
C GLY A 71 0.33 14.52 -1.23
N SER A 72 1.58 14.87 -0.94
CA SER A 72 1.96 16.19 -0.44
C SER A 72 1.64 17.33 -1.42
N ASP A 73 1.50 17.01 -2.71
CA ASP A 73 1.17 17.90 -3.82
C ASP A 73 -0.34 18.12 -4.03
N TRP A 74 -1.19 17.41 -3.28
CA TRP A 74 -2.64 17.50 -3.41
C TRP A 74 -3.17 18.83 -2.85
N LYS A 75 -4.14 19.46 -3.52
CA LYS A 75 -4.73 20.75 -3.11
C LYS A 75 -5.64 20.55 -1.90
N LYS A 76 -5.65 21.45 -0.93
CA LYS A 76 -6.49 21.33 0.29
C LYS A 76 -7.99 21.14 -0.01
N SER A 77 -8.47 21.69 -1.13
CA SER A 77 -9.86 21.53 -1.58
C SER A 77 -10.20 20.12 -2.07
N GLU A 78 -9.20 19.26 -2.26
CA GLU A 78 -9.42 17.86 -2.59
C GLU A 78 -9.53 17.01 -1.35
N GLY A 79 -10.52 16.12 -1.37
CA GLY A 79 -10.62 15.05 -0.38
C GLY A 79 -9.45 14.08 -0.45
N ASP A 80 -9.17 13.45 0.68
CA ASP A 80 -8.27 12.30 0.74
C ASP A 80 -8.86 11.13 -0.05
N SER A 81 -8.00 10.31 -0.65
CA SER A 81 -8.43 9.08 -1.31
C SER A 81 -8.62 7.95 -0.31
N ILE A 82 -9.38 6.93 -0.71
CA ILE A 82 -9.63 5.73 0.09
C ILE A 82 -8.99 4.53 -0.59
N LEU A 83 -8.03 3.92 0.11
CA LEU A 83 -7.37 2.68 -0.29
C LEU A 83 -7.92 1.51 0.52
N ILE A 84 -8.26 0.44 -0.17
CA ILE A 84 -8.62 -0.85 0.41
C ILE A 84 -7.66 -1.90 -0.15
N LEU A 85 -6.98 -2.62 0.74
CA LEU A 85 -6.14 -3.76 0.41
C LEU A 85 -6.70 -5.01 1.07
N THR A 86 -6.88 -6.06 0.30
CA THR A 86 -7.24 -7.39 0.81
C THR A 86 -6.13 -8.38 0.51
N PHE A 87 -5.86 -9.27 1.46
CA PHE A 87 -4.78 -10.24 1.41
C PHE A 87 -5.39 -11.64 1.44
N THR A 88 -5.17 -12.44 0.40
CA THR A 88 -5.74 -13.79 0.28
C THR A 88 -4.68 -14.79 -0.18
N LYS A 89 -4.93 -16.08 0.07
CA LYS A 89 -4.08 -17.14 -0.49
C LYS A 89 -4.18 -17.16 -2.02
N ALA A 90 -3.09 -17.54 -2.67
CA ALA A 90 -3.02 -17.86 -4.09
C ALA A 90 -2.13 -19.08 -4.30
N ARG A 91 -2.23 -19.73 -5.46
CA ARG A 91 -1.36 -20.87 -5.78
C ARG A 91 0.10 -20.41 -5.72
N GLY A 92 0.90 -21.04 -4.85
CA GLY A 92 2.31 -20.72 -4.67
C GLY A 92 2.60 -19.47 -3.82
N GLY A 93 1.61 -18.90 -3.12
CA GLY A 93 1.85 -17.79 -2.19
C GLY A 93 0.61 -16.97 -1.83
N GLY A 94 0.75 -15.66 -1.94
CA GLY A 94 -0.24 -14.67 -1.47
C GLY A 94 -0.63 -13.70 -2.58
N ARG A 95 -1.87 -13.23 -2.52
CA ARG A 95 -2.44 -12.24 -3.42
C ARG A 95 -2.83 -10.99 -2.64
N ILE A 96 -2.59 -9.83 -3.26
CA ILE A 96 -3.13 -8.55 -2.84
C ILE A 96 -4.14 -8.11 -3.89
N ASN A 97 -5.39 -7.85 -3.48
CA ASN A 97 -6.33 -7.10 -4.30
C ASN A 97 -6.42 -5.68 -3.75
N LEU A 98 -6.23 -4.72 -4.64
CA LEU A 98 -6.21 -3.30 -4.36
C LEU A 98 -7.41 -2.64 -5.01
N VAL A 99 -8.15 -1.87 -4.23
CA VAL A 99 -9.16 -0.92 -4.69
C VAL A 99 -8.80 0.46 -4.14
N HIS A 100 -8.66 1.46 -5.01
CA HIS A 100 -8.26 2.81 -4.61
C HIS A 100 -9.13 3.85 -5.29
N VAL A 101 -9.96 4.55 -4.51
CA VAL A 101 -10.88 5.58 -4.97
C VAL A 101 -10.27 6.95 -4.70
N LEU A 102 -10.07 7.76 -5.75
CA LEU A 102 -9.34 9.03 -5.66
C LEU A 102 -9.85 10.08 -6.66
N PRO A 103 -9.49 11.37 -6.48
CA PRO A 103 -9.80 12.42 -7.44
C PRO A 103 -9.24 12.11 -8.84
N ASP A 104 -10.03 12.38 -9.87
CA ASP A 104 -9.77 11.99 -11.26
C ASP A 104 -8.41 12.45 -11.77
N ARG A 105 -7.98 13.65 -11.36
CA ARG A 105 -6.69 14.23 -11.78
C ARG A 105 -5.49 13.43 -11.31
N HIS A 106 -5.62 12.67 -10.22
CA HIS A 106 -4.55 11.86 -9.64
C HIS A 106 -4.56 10.41 -10.11
N TYR A 107 -5.65 9.97 -10.76
CA TYR A 107 -5.86 8.58 -11.18
C TYR A 107 -4.70 8.01 -11.98
N ALA A 108 -4.31 8.68 -13.07
CA ALA A 108 -3.28 8.17 -13.97
C ALA A 108 -1.90 8.06 -13.28
N GLY A 109 -1.57 9.05 -12.45
CA GLY A 109 -0.33 9.08 -11.66
C GLY A 109 -0.30 7.97 -10.62
N CYS A 110 -1.34 7.84 -9.79
CA CYS A 110 -1.42 6.81 -8.76
C CYS A 110 -1.47 5.39 -9.36
N ASN A 111 -2.19 5.17 -10.46
CA ASN A 111 -2.29 3.86 -11.10
C ASN A 111 -0.92 3.34 -11.58
N LYS A 112 -0.14 4.22 -12.23
CA LYS A 112 1.25 3.92 -12.63
C LYS A 112 2.17 3.82 -11.40
N GLY A 113 1.95 4.67 -10.40
CA GLY A 113 2.71 4.73 -9.16
C GLY A 113 2.70 3.41 -8.38
N TRP A 114 1.55 2.73 -8.28
CA TRP A 114 1.46 1.41 -7.63
C TRP A 114 2.43 0.39 -8.24
N LYS A 115 2.47 0.31 -9.57
CA LYS A 115 3.39 -0.62 -10.27
C LYS A 115 4.85 -0.24 -10.04
N LYS A 116 5.17 1.06 -10.13
CA LYS A 116 6.54 1.59 -10.07
C LYS A 116 7.13 1.55 -8.66
N TYR A 117 6.37 1.97 -7.65
CA TYR A 117 6.87 2.22 -6.29
C TYR A 117 6.52 1.11 -5.29
N TYR A 118 5.56 0.23 -5.60
CA TYR A 118 5.20 -0.90 -4.74
C TYR A 118 5.50 -2.24 -5.40
N TRP A 119 4.80 -2.59 -6.48
CA TRP A 119 4.85 -3.96 -6.99
C TRP A 119 6.21 -4.37 -7.52
N LYS A 120 6.88 -3.50 -8.29
CA LYS A 120 8.24 -3.79 -8.78
C LYS A 120 9.26 -3.85 -7.64
N PRO A 121 9.34 -2.87 -6.71
CA PRO A 121 10.23 -2.95 -5.55
C PRO A 121 9.96 -4.14 -4.63
N TRP A 122 8.69 -4.48 -4.38
CA TRP A 122 8.33 -5.63 -3.54
C TRP A 122 8.79 -6.96 -4.14
N ARG A 123 8.68 -7.13 -5.47
CA ARG A 123 9.23 -8.32 -6.15
C ARG A 123 10.74 -8.43 -5.94
N ALA A 124 11.47 -7.31 -6.06
CA ALA A 124 12.91 -7.29 -5.83
C ALA A 124 13.26 -7.56 -4.36
N TYR A 125 12.51 -6.98 -3.41
CA TYR A 125 12.70 -7.20 -1.98
C TYR A 125 12.46 -8.66 -1.59
N LEU A 126 11.36 -9.26 -2.04
CA LEU A 126 10.99 -10.64 -1.73
C LEU A 126 11.91 -11.66 -2.43
N GLY A 127 12.31 -11.41 -3.68
CA GLY A 127 13.24 -12.29 -4.39
C GLY A 127 14.68 -12.27 -3.87
N ARG A 128 15.05 -11.27 -3.05
CA ARG A 128 16.32 -11.27 -2.29
C ARG A 128 16.19 -12.00 -0.95
N ALA A 129 15.00 -12.02 -0.36
CA ALA A 129 14.74 -12.64 0.94
C ALA A 129 14.56 -14.18 0.86
N GLU A 130 14.52 -14.73 -0.36
CA GLU A 130 14.44 -16.16 -0.66
C GLU A 130 15.81 -16.76 -1.03
N ARG A 131 16.89 -15.95 -1.04
CA ARG A 131 18.28 -16.40 -1.15
C ARG A 131 18.95 -16.33 0.21
#